data_AF-L2F6C1-F1
#
_entry.id   AF-L2F6C1-F1
#
_cell.length_a   1.000
_cell.length_b   1.000
_cell.length_c   1.000
_cell.angle_alpha   90.00
_cell.angle_beta   90.00
_cell.angle_gamma   90.00
#
_symmetry.space_group_name_H-M   'P 1'
#
loop_
_entity.id
_entity.type
_entity.pdbx_description
1 polymer ?
#
loop_
_entity_poly.entity_id
_entity_poly.type
_entity_poly.pdbx_seq_one_letter_code
_entity_poly.pdbx_strand_id
1 'polypeptide(L)'
;MKHLMMVLFGISLLTACTQGNVNQPNPPQNKPSSSVAELPDKPQADTQDNLDRSNALLGTDSDDNGIRDDIDTYIAKKFTDPVQKKVVEKIAKSMQKSLTVGKIADEETRRLEAKKLSLEMDKNSGCIFYLADQNPNFDDNIILELESLTTNTKPRLLAYLAYDKALDGTVSTLMDEKESCDE
;
A
#
# COMPACT_ATOMS: atom_id res chain seq x y z
N MET A 1 -26.73 66.19 0.15
CA MET A 1 -26.65 65.35 1.37
C MET A 1 -25.97 64.04 1.02
N LYS A 2 -24.92 63.70 1.78
CA LYS A 2 -24.32 62.38 2.03
C LYS A 2 -23.66 61.59 0.87
N HIS A 3 -22.32 61.58 0.95
CA HIS A 3 -21.35 60.48 0.83
C HIS A 3 -21.52 59.43 -0.29
N LEU A 4 -20.44 59.13 -1.03
CA LEU A 4 -19.55 58.02 -0.67
C LEU A 4 -18.24 58.04 -1.49
N MET A 5 -17.14 57.81 -0.79
CA MET A 5 -15.76 57.71 -1.27
C MET A 5 -15.50 56.41 -2.06
N MET A 6 -14.40 56.45 -2.83
CA MET A 6 -13.42 55.37 -3.09
C MET A 6 -13.93 53.94 -3.39
N VAL A 7 -13.46 53.36 -4.49
CA VAL A 7 -12.24 52.50 -4.51
C VAL A 7 -12.01 52.12 -5.98
N LEU A 8 -10.82 52.45 -6.48
CA LEU A 8 -10.31 51.99 -7.77
C LEU A 8 -9.89 50.52 -7.59
N PHE A 9 -10.71 49.56 -8.02
CA PHE A 9 -10.32 48.16 -8.06
C PHE A 9 -9.49 47.92 -9.33
N GLY A 10 -8.17 47.90 -9.19
CA GLY A 10 -7.26 47.44 -10.22
C GLY A 10 -7.45 45.94 -10.45
N ILE A 11 -7.99 45.58 -11.61
CA ILE A 11 -8.10 44.19 -12.05
C ILE A 11 -6.69 43.74 -12.47
N SER A 12 -6.01 43.01 -11.59
CA SER A 12 -4.80 42.26 -11.95
C SER A 12 -5.20 41.12 -12.86
N LEU A 13 -4.94 41.27 -14.16
CA LEU A 13 -5.05 40.20 -15.15
C LEU A 13 -4.04 39.10 -14.80
N LEU A 14 -4.54 37.98 -14.29
CA LEU A 14 -3.78 36.72 -14.27
C LEU A 14 -3.50 36.31 -15.72
N THR A 15 -2.26 36.44 -16.14
CA THR A 15 -1.74 35.86 -17.38
C THR A 15 -1.83 34.34 -17.28
N ALA A 16 -2.86 33.76 -17.90
CA ALA A 16 -2.89 32.36 -18.22
C ALA A 16 -1.79 32.06 -19.25
N CYS A 17 -0.98 31.04 -19.02
CA CYS A 17 -0.11 30.47 -20.04
C CYS A 17 -0.99 29.87 -21.15
N THR A 18 -1.31 30.69 -22.15
CA THR A 18 -1.81 30.24 -23.45
C THR A 18 -0.61 29.64 -24.18
N GLN A 19 -0.49 28.32 -24.18
CA GLN A 19 0.47 27.62 -25.02
C GLN A 19 -0.26 27.03 -26.23
N GLY A 20 0.37 27.23 -27.38
CA GLY A 20 -0.20 27.15 -28.72
C GLY A 20 -1.00 25.90 -29.04
N ASN A 21 -2.02 26.14 -29.86
CA ASN A 21 -2.78 25.16 -30.60
C ASN A 21 -1.85 24.31 -31.49
N VAL A 22 -1.64 23.04 -31.14
CA VAL A 22 -1.11 22.02 -32.05
C VAL A 22 -2.20 20.96 -32.21
N ASN A 23 -2.82 20.95 -33.39
CA ASN A 23 -3.69 19.85 -33.81
C ASN A 23 -2.84 18.58 -33.95
N GLN A 24 -2.84 17.73 -32.94
CA GLN A 24 -2.56 16.31 -33.08
C GLN A 24 -3.79 15.53 -32.60
N PRO A 25 -4.23 14.48 -33.31
CA PRO A 25 -5.22 13.55 -32.79
C PRO A 25 -4.66 12.93 -31.51
N ASN A 26 -5.35 13.13 -30.39
CA ASN A 26 -4.99 12.48 -29.13
C ASN A 26 -5.00 10.96 -29.36
N PRO A 27 -3.93 10.23 -29.01
CA PRO A 27 -4.01 8.77 -28.89
C PRO A 27 -5.03 8.44 -27.79
N PRO A 28 -5.74 7.29 -27.88
CA PRO A 28 -6.74 6.93 -26.90
C PRO A 28 -6.12 6.98 -25.51
N GLN A 29 -6.70 7.81 -24.65
CA GLN A 29 -6.35 7.84 -23.24
C GLN A 29 -6.63 6.45 -22.68
N ASN A 30 -5.58 5.68 -22.43
CA ASN A 30 -5.65 4.49 -21.61
C ASN A 30 -6.12 4.95 -20.22
N LYS A 31 -7.43 4.82 -19.99
CA LYS A 31 -8.02 4.84 -18.67
C LYS A 31 -7.18 3.90 -17.79
N PRO A 32 -6.75 4.30 -16.58
CA PRO A 32 -6.14 3.34 -15.66
C PRO A 32 -7.14 2.18 -15.49
N SER A 33 -6.74 0.98 -15.89
CA SER A 33 -7.53 -0.22 -15.71
C SER A 33 -7.56 -0.53 -14.21
N SER A 34 -8.47 0.11 -13.48
CA SER A 34 -8.86 -0.36 -12.15
C SER A 34 -9.78 -1.57 -12.36
N SER A 35 -9.16 -2.70 -12.66
CA SER A 35 -9.86 -3.93 -12.97
C SER A 35 -9.47 -4.99 -11.94
N VAL A 36 -10.05 -4.88 -10.74
CA VAL A 36 -10.17 -6.01 -9.79
C VAL A 36 -10.78 -7.25 -10.49
N ALA A 37 -11.46 -7.04 -11.62
CA ALA A 37 -12.02 -8.08 -12.48
C ALA A 37 -10.96 -8.95 -13.20
N GLU A 38 -9.69 -8.55 -13.25
CA GLU A 38 -8.61 -9.31 -13.89
C GLU A 38 -7.91 -10.28 -12.93
N LEU A 39 -8.18 -10.20 -11.62
CA LEU A 39 -7.71 -11.22 -10.67
C LEU A 39 -8.44 -12.55 -10.92
N PRO A 40 -7.73 -13.69 -10.83
CA PRO A 40 -8.34 -14.98 -11.08
C PRO A 40 -9.50 -15.22 -10.10
N ASP A 41 -10.71 -15.39 -10.66
CA ASP A 41 -11.92 -15.73 -9.90
C ASP A 41 -11.91 -17.19 -9.37
N LYS A 42 -10.94 -18.01 -9.83
CA LYS A 42 -10.79 -19.41 -9.48
C LYS A 42 -9.40 -19.68 -8.90
N PRO A 43 -9.28 -20.50 -7.84
CA PRO A 43 -7.98 -20.99 -7.38
C PRO A 43 -7.28 -21.67 -8.55
N GLN A 44 -6.16 -21.11 -8.98
CA GLN A 44 -5.32 -21.71 -10.00
C GLN A 44 -4.21 -22.47 -9.28
N ALA A 45 -4.10 -23.77 -9.54
CA ALA A 45 -2.96 -24.55 -9.10
C ALA A 45 -1.74 -24.06 -9.88
N ASP A 46 -1.02 -23.10 -9.31
CA ASP A 46 0.24 -22.62 -9.85
C ASP A 46 1.34 -23.57 -9.40
N THR A 47 1.80 -24.40 -10.32
CA THR A 47 2.79 -25.44 -10.07
C THR A 47 4.22 -24.92 -9.98
N GLN A 48 4.45 -23.61 -10.11
CA GLN A 48 5.81 -23.07 -10.16
C GLN A 48 6.26 -22.40 -8.85
N ASP A 49 5.37 -21.70 -8.15
CA ASP A 49 5.73 -20.95 -6.92
C ASP A 49 4.99 -21.42 -5.65
N ASN A 50 4.16 -22.46 -5.73
CA ASN A 50 3.36 -23.00 -4.61
C ASN A 50 2.60 -21.91 -3.82
N LEU A 51 2.17 -20.85 -4.51
CA LEU A 51 1.43 -19.75 -3.92
C LEU A 51 0.00 -20.20 -3.59
N ASP A 52 -0.47 -19.88 -2.39
CA ASP A 52 -1.85 -20.12 -2.01
C ASP A 52 -2.75 -19.14 -2.77
N ARG A 53 -3.56 -19.66 -3.69
CA ARG A 53 -4.58 -18.91 -4.46
C ARG A 53 -6.01 -19.29 -4.05
N SER A 54 -6.19 -19.89 -2.89
CA SER A 54 -7.51 -20.18 -2.34
C SER A 54 -8.28 -18.90 -2.01
N ASN A 55 -9.61 -19.02 -1.95
CA ASN A 55 -10.47 -17.93 -1.50
C ASN A 55 -10.45 -17.75 0.03
N ALA A 56 -9.70 -18.56 0.78
CA ALA A 56 -9.53 -18.38 2.21
C ALA A 56 -8.76 -17.08 2.45
N LEU A 57 -9.38 -16.13 3.16
CA LEU A 57 -8.84 -14.78 3.30
C LEU A 57 -7.42 -14.78 3.86
N LEU A 58 -7.20 -15.52 4.95
CA LEU A 58 -5.89 -15.62 5.61
C LEU A 58 -5.01 -16.75 5.06
N GLY A 59 -5.61 -17.72 4.36
CA GLY A 59 -4.91 -18.92 3.91
C GLY A 59 -4.48 -19.82 5.07
N THR A 60 -3.45 -20.63 4.84
CA THR A 60 -2.84 -21.49 5.87
C THR A 60 -1.67 -20.75 6.52
N ASP A 61 -1.66 -20.72 7.85
CA ASP A 61 -0.59 -20.23 8.74
C ASP A 61 -0.44 -21.34 9.79
N SER A 62 0.52 -22.24 9.58
CA SER A 62 0.62 -23.49 10.36
C SER A 62 1.32 -23.30 11.70
N ASP A 63 2.13 -22.26 11.84
CA ASP A 63 2.91 -21.94 13.05
C ASP A 63 2.33 -20.76 13.86
N ASP A 64 1.18 -20.21 13.42
CA ASP A 64 0.46 -19.10 14.02
C ASP A 64 1.34 -17.82 14.15
N ASN A 65 2.31 -17.64 13.25
CA ASN A 65 3.22 -16.50 13.30
C ASN A 65 2.56 -15.21 12.75
N GLY A 66 1.42 -15.32 12.08
CA GLY A 66 0.65 -14.24 11.47
C GLY A 66 1.01 -13.98 9.99
N ILE A 67 1.75 -14.88 9.35
CA ILE A 67 2.16 -14.87 7.96
C ILE A 67 1.66 -16.17 7.33
N ARG A 68 1.22 -16.09 6.07
CA ARG A 68 0.77 -17.27 5.34
C ARG A 68 1.97 -18.14 4.95
N ASP A 69 1.85 -19.47 5.05
CA ASP A 69 2.97 -20.41 4.86
C ASP A 69 3.70 -20.27 3.50
N ASP A 70 2.98 -19.91 2.43
CA ASP A 70 3.56 -19.66 1.09
C ASP A 70 4.41 -18.37 1.07
N ILE A 71 3.98 -17.33 1.79
CA ILE A 71 4.72 -16.08 1.96
C ILE A 71 5.95 -16.31 2.86
N ASP A 72 5.83 -17.08 3.94
CA ASP A 72 6.98 -17.46 4.77
C ASP A 72 8.04 -18.21 3.96
N THR A 73 7.61 -19.15 3.13
CA THR A 73 8.49 -19.90 2.23
C THR A 73 9.19 -18.96 1.24
N TYR A 74 8.45 -17.99 0.67
CA TYR A 74 9.00 -16.97 -0.21
C TYR A 74 10.08 -16.12 0.49
N ILE A 75 9.77 -15.59 1.68
CA ILE A 75 10.68 -14.76 2.48
C ILE A 75 11.94 -15.56 2.85
N ALA A 76 11.78 -16.79 3.33
CA ALA A 76 12.90 -17.65 3.71
C ALA A 76 13.84 -18.00 2.55
N LYS A 77 13.30 -18.08 1.32
CA LYS A 77 14.09 -18.31 0.10
C LYS A 77 14.82 -17.04 -0.36
N LYS A 78 14.19 -15.86 -0.24
CA LYS A 78 14.74 -14.59 -0.73
C LYS A 78 15.77 -13.97 0.23
N PHE A 79 15.62 -14.15 1.54
CA PHE A 79 16.47 -13.50 2.55
C PHE A 79 17.23 -14.49 3.42
N THR A 80 18.56 -14.49 3.29
CA THR A 80 19.47 -15.27 4.14
C THR A 80 20.02 -14.46 5.32
N ASP A 81 20.04 -13.13 5.20
CA ASP A 81 20.44 -12.26 6.30
C ASP A 81 19.32 -12.21 7.36
N PRO A 82 19.60 -12.53 8.63
CA PRO A 82 18.57 -12.63 9.67
C PRO A 82 17.95 -11.27 10.03
N VAL A 83 18.66 -10.16 9.85
CA VAL A 83 18.14 -8.81 10.15
C VAL A 83 17.16 -8.40 9.05
N GLN A 84 17.54 -8.56 7.78
CA GLN A 84 16.66 -8.31 6.64
C GLN A 84 15.42 -9.20 6.69
N LYS A 85 15.61 -10.50 6.93
CA LYS A 85 14.51 -11.46 7.04
C LYS A 85 13.50 -11.03 8.11
N LYS A 86 13.97 -10.68 9.31
CA LYS A 86 13.10 -10.29 10.43
C LYS A 86 12.27 -9.04 10.13
N VAL A 87 12.83 -8.02 9.47
CA VAL A 87 12.05 -6.81 9.13
C VAL A 87 11.02 -7.10 8.03
N VAL A 88 11.37 -7.93 7.05
CA VAL A 88 10.46 -8.35 5.98
C VAL A 88 9.29 -9.16 6.55
N GLU A 89 9.54 -10.06 7.52
CA GLU A 89 8.50 -10.79 8.25
C GLU A 89 7.54 -9.85 8.99
N LYS A 90 8.04 -8.78 9.63
CA LYS A 90 7.19 -7.77 10.29
C LYS A 90 6.26 -7.06 9.30
N ILE A 91 6.74 -6.71 8.11
CA ILE A 91 5.90 -6.14 7.05
C ILE A 91 4.87 -7.15 6.56
N ALA A 92 5.28 -8.38 6.26
CA ALA A 92 4.39 -9.43 5.79
C ALA A 92 3.25 -9.68 6.78
N LYS A 93 3.56 -9.76 8.07
CA LYS A 93 2.56 -9.87 9.14
C LYS A 93 1.58 -8.70 9.19
N SER A 94 2.09 -7.48 9.01
CA SER A 94 1.26 -6.28 8.99
C SER A 94 0.34 -6.25 7.77
N MET A 95 0.83 -6.65 6.60
CA MET A 95 0.03 -6.82 5.38
C MET A 95 -1.03 -7.89 5.56
N GLN A 96 -0.72 -9.05 6.16
CA GLN A 96 -1.71 -10.08 6.45
C GLN A 96 -2.82 -9.56 7.39
N LYS A 97 -2.44 -8.77 8.41
CA LYS A 97 -3.38 -8.13 9.34
C LYS A 97 -4.30 -7.13 8.65
N SER A 98 -3.85 -6.44 7.60
CA SER A 98 -4.67 -5.49 6.82
C SER A 98 -5.93 -6.15 6.25
N LEU A 99 -5.85 -7.43 5.88
CA LEU A 99 -6.98 -8.19 5.36
C LEU A 99 -8.09 -8.35 6.40
N THR A 100 -7.72 -8.58 7.67
CA THR A 100 -8.69 -8.68 8.77
C THR A 100 -9.30 -7.33 9.12
N VAL A 101 -8.47 -6.28 9.15
CA VAL A 101 -8.93 -4.90 9.37
C VAL A 101 -9.95 -4.50 8.31
N GLY A 102 -9.69 -4.79 7.03
CA GLY A 102 -10.62 -4.52 5.93
C GLY A 102 -11.96 -5.25 6.03
N LYS A 103 -12.09 -6.26 6.89
CA LYS A 103 -13.36 -6.98 7.15
C LYS A 103 -14.10 -6.50 8.40
N ILE A 104 -13.56 -5.58 9.19
CA ILE A 104 -14.24 -5.02 10.37
C ILE A 104 -15.54 -4.34 9.92
N ALA A 105 -16.70 -4.78 10.43
CA ALA A 105 -18.00 -4.28 9.96
C ALA A 105 -18.25 -2.81 10.34
N ASP A 106 -17.89 -2.42 11.56
CA ASP A 106 -18.05 -1.06 12.07
C ASP A 106 -17.02 -0.12 11.44
N GLU A 107 -17.49 0.98 10.83
CA GLU A 107 -16.65 1.88 10.04
C GLU A 107 -15.65 2.65 10.90
N GLU A 108 -16.09 3.15 12.06
CA GLU A 108 -15.22 3.89 12.98
C GLU A 108 -14.15 2.98 13.58
N THR A 109 -14.51 1.78 14.02
CA THR A 109 -13.55 0.77 14.50
C THR A 109 -12.57 0.40 13.39
N ARG A 110 -13.05 0.21 12.15
CA ARG A 110 -12.18 -0.08 11.00
C ARG A 110 -11.18 1.06 10.77
N ARG A 111 -11.64 2.31 10.79
CA ARG A 111 -10.80 3.50 10.60
C ARG A 111 -9.71 3.59 11.69
N LEU A 112 -10.07 3.35 12.94
CA LEU A 112 -9.13 3.37 14.06
C LEU A 112 -8.07 2.25 13.96
N GLU A 113 -8.50 1.02 13.72
CA GLU A 113 -7.58 -0.12 13.57
C GLU A 113 -6.73 0.00 12.30
N ALA A 114 -7.29 0.52 11.20
CA ALA A 114 -6.54 0.80 9.99
C ALA A 114 -5.45 1.83 10.27
N LYS A 115 -5.78 2.93 10.96
CA LYS A 115 -4.80 3.97 11.29
C LYS A 115 -3.68 3.43 12.18
N LYS A 116 -4.03 2.62 13.19
CA LYS A 116 -3.03 1.97 14.05
C LYS A 116 -2.11 1.07 13.24
N LEU A 117 -2.67 0.23 12.37
CA LEU A 117 -1.89 -0.66 11.51
C LEU A 117 -1.04 0.12 10.50
N SER A 118 -1.51 1.24 9.95
CA SER A 118 -0.71 2.06 9.03
C SER A 118 0.54 2.58 9.73
N LEU A 119 0.45 3.02 10.99
CA LEU A 119 1.62 3.47 11.75
C LEU A 119 2.60 2.33 12.02
N GLU A 120 2.11 1.12 12.29
CA GLU A 120 2.94 -0.10 12.41
C GLU A 120 3.67 -0.40 11.08
N MET A 121 2.97 -0.29 9.94
CA MET A 121 3.54 -0.51 8.60
C MET A 121 4.53 0.60 8.21
N ASP A 122 4.24 1.85 8.51
CA ASP A 122 5.12 3.00 8.27
C ASP A 122 6.46 2.82 9.00
N LYS A 123 6.41 2.41 10.28
CA LYS A 123 7.61 2.08 11.06
C LYS A 123 8.43 0.97 10.40
N ASN A 124 7.80 -0.16 10.09
CA ASN A 124 8.51 -1.30 9.52
C ASN A 124 9.09 -0.98 8.12
N SER A 125 8.39 -0.15 7.33
CA SER A 125 8.83 0.28 5.99
C SER A 125 10.03 1.22 6.09
N GLY A 126 10.00 2.16 7.04
CA GLY A 126 11.16 2.99 7.36
C GLY A 126 12.41 2.15 7.66
N CYS A 127 12.25 1.02 8.36
CA CYS A 127 13.39 0.18 8.69
C CYS A 127 13.95 -0.55 7.46
N ILE A 128 13.07 -0.96 6.53
CA ILE A 128 13.49 -1.52 5.25
C ILE A 128 14.31 -0.49 4.46
N PHE A 129 13.82 0.74 4.35
CA PHE A 129 14.54 1.82 3.65
C PHE A 129 15.88 2.12 4.31
N TYR A 130 15.92 2.23 5.64
CA TYR A 130 17.19 2.42 6.37
C TYR A 130 18.20 1.31 6.06
N LEU A 131 17.79 0.05 6.12
CA LEU A 131 18.67 -1.09 5.86
C LEU A 131 19.10 -1.16 4.39
N ALA A 132 18.25 -0.75 3.45
CA ALA A 132 18.58 -0.67 2.03
C ALA A 132 19.62 0.43 1.75
N ASP A 133 19.52 1.57 2.44
CA ASP A 133 20.53 2.63 2.42
C ASP A 133 21.88 2.15 2.99
N GLN A 134 21.87 1.30 4.02
CA GLN A 134 23.09 0.71 4.57
C GLN A 134 23.67 -0.42 3.70
N ASN A 135 22.83 -1.10 2.93
CA ASN A 135 23.22 -2.23 2.09
C ASN A 135 22.48 -2.21 0.75
N PRO A 136 23.12 -1.73 -0.34
CA PRO A 136 22.50 -1.64 -1.66
C PRO A 136 22.04 -2.98 -2.28
N ASN A 137 22.45 -4.12 -1.70
CA ASN A 137 21.96 -5.44 -2.12
C ASN A 137 20.63 -5.83 -1.46
N PHE A 138 20.13 -5.05 -0.50
CA PHE A 138 18.81 -5.26 0.06
C PHE A 138 17.77 -4.60 -0.85
N ASP A 139 16.96 -5.44 -1.50
CA ASP A 139 15.89 -5.02 -2.41
C ASP A 139 14.67 -4.53 -1.62
N ASP A 140 14.48 -3.21 -1.58
CA ASP A 140 13.35 -2.53 -0.92
C ASP A 140 12.03 -2.66 -1.69
N ASN A 141 12.05 -3.10 -2.96
CA ASN A 141 10.84 -3.46 -3.72
C ASN A 141 10.10 -4.64 -3.09
N ILE A 142 10.70 -5.33 -2.12
CA ILE A 142 10.06 -6.38 -1.34
C ILE A 142 8.71 -5.96 -0.75
N ILE A 143 8.52 -4.67 -0.42
CA ILE A 143 7.23 -4.17 0.08
C ILE A 143 6.13 -4.37 -0.98
N LEU A 144 6.37 -3.97 -2.22
CA LEU A 144 5.41 -4.13 -3.32
C LEU A 144 5.18 -5.60 -3.67
N GLU A 145 6.23 -6.42 -3.60
CA GLU A 145 6.11 -7.86 -3.81
C GLU A 145 5.23 -8.53 -2.74
N LEU A 146 5.45 -8.20 -1.46
CA LEU A 146 4.64 -8.73 -0.36
C LEU A 146 3.18 -8.27 -0.47
N GLU A 147 2.91 -7.04 -0.89
CA GLU A 147 1.54 -6.59 -1.16
C GLU A 147 0.89 -7.45 -2.24
N SER A 148 1.59 -7.69 -3.36
CA SER A 148 1.11 -8.53 -4.45
C SER A 148 0.83 -9.97 -4.01
N LEU A 149 1.76 -10.57 -3.25
CA LEU A 149 1.60 -11.92 -2.71
C LEU A 149 0.45 -12.00 -1.69
N THR A 150 0.29 -10.99 -0.85
CA THR A 150 -0.78 -10.94 0.16
C THR A 150 -2.14 -10.76 -0.48
N THR A 151 -2.25 -9.96 -1.55
CA THR A 151 -3.51 -9.59 -2.21
C THR A 151 -3.82 -10.41 -3.46
N ASN A 152 -3.10 -11.52 -3.69
CA ASN A 152 -3.11 -12.34 -4.90
C ASN A 152 -4.44 -13.05 -5.28
N THR A 153 -5.53 -12.83 -4.53
CA THR A 153 -6.88 -13.31 -4.86
C THR A 153 -7.91 -12.20 -4.66
N LYS A 154 -9.00 -12.25 -5.43
CA LYS A 154 -10.04 -11.22 -5.39
C LYS A 154 -10.60 -10.97 -3.98
N PRO A 155 -10.89 -11.98 -3.13
CA PRO A 155 -11.33 -11.75 -1.76
C PRO A 155 -10.30 -10.99 -0.90
N ARG A 156 -9.00 -11.26 -1.10
CA ARG A 156 -7.88 -10.62 -0.40
C ARG A 156 -7.71 -9.18 -0.88
N LEU A 157 -7.65 -8.96 -2.19
CA LEU A 157 -7.58 -7.61 -2.77
C LEU A 157 -8.76 -6.73 -2.33
N LEU A 158 -10.00 -7.25 -2.35
CA LEU A 158 -11.16 -6.49 -1.88
C LEU A 158 -11.11 -6.16 -0.39
N ALA A 159 -10.50 -7.02 0.44
CA ALA A 159 -10.29 -6.74 1.85
C ALA A 159 -9.21 -5.66 2.04
N TYR A 160 -8.10 -5.77 1.32
CA TYR A 160 -7.05 -4.77 1.32
C TYR A 160 -7.55 -3.39 0.89
N LEU A 161 -8.30 -3.30 -0.22
CA LEU A 161 -8.92 -2.06 -0.67
C LEU A 161 -9.89 -1.46 0.35
N ALA A 162 -10.55 -2.28 1.16
CA ALA A 162 -11.41 -1.80 2.24
C ALA A 162 -10.62 -1.28 3.45
N TYR A 163 -9.42 -1.82 3.71
CA TYR A 163 -8.46 -1.28 4.66
C TYR A 163 -7.87 0.04 4.15
N ASP A 164 -7.41 0.08 2.90
CA ASP A 164 -6.82 1.26 2.25
C ASP A 164 -7.82 2.42 2.23
N LYS A 165 -9.06 2.16 1.80
CA LYS A 165 -10.15 3.14 1.87
C LYS A 165 -10.42 3.66 3.29
N ALA A 166 -10.22 2.85 4.33
CA ALA A 166 -10.41 3.31 5.71
C ALA A 166 -9.34 4.33 6.15
N LEU A 167 -8.22 4.40 5.44
CA LEU A 167 -7.16 5.41 5.63
C LEU A 167 -7.41 6.70 4.85
N ASP A 168 -8.44 6.76 4.00
CA ASP A 168 -8.77 7.96 3.24
C ASP A 168 -8.97 9.17 4.17
N GLY A 169 -8.29 10.27 3.81
CA GLY A 169 -8.30 11.52 4.57
C GLY A 169 -7.56 11.48 5.91
N THR A 170 -6.81 10.42 6.20
CA THR A 170 -5.86 10.41 7.32
C THR A 170 -4.53 11.07 6.92
N VAL A 171 -3.73 11.49 7.91
CA VAL A 171 -2.38 12.01 7.71
C VAL A 171 -1.36 11.08 8.34
N SER A 172 -0.29 10.75 7.64
CA SER A 172 0.89 10.07 8.20
C SER A 172 2.00 11.10 8.48
N THR A 173 2.88 10.74 9.40
CA THR A 173 4.10 11.51 9.68
C THR A 173 5.26 10.64 9.26
N LEU A 174 6.19 11.19 8.49
CA LEU A 174 7.45 10.51 8.20
C LEU A 174 8.22 10.32 9.51
N MET A 175 8.54 9.07 9.82
CA MET A 175 9.37 8.72 10.98
C MET A 175 10.84 8.77 10.59
N ASP A 176 11.71 9.00 11.58
CA ASP A 176 13.15 8.80 11.39
C ASP A 176 13.41 7.33 11.08
N GLU A 177 14.07 7.08 9.95
CA GLU A 177 14.24 5.71 9.42
C GLU A 177 15.12 4.86 10.33
N LYS A 178 16.10 5.46 11.01
CA LYS A 178 16.95 4.72 11.95
C LYS A 178 16.17 4.34 13.21
N GLU A 179 15.40 5.26 13.77
CA GLU A 179 14.52 4.97 14.93
C GLU A 179 13.45 3.93 14.59
N SER A 180 13.06 3.84 13.32
CA SER A 180 12.05 2.89 12.86
C SER A 180 12.52 1.43 12.91
N CYS A 181 13.84 1.18 12.93
CA CYS A 181 14.42 -0.15 13.14
C CYS A 181 14.49 -0.59 14.61
N ASP A 182 14.21 0.30 15.55
CA ASP A 182 14.23 -0.04 16.97
C ASP A 182 12.91 -0.78 17.36
N GLU A 183 13.04 -1.89 18.10
CA GLU A 183 12.02 -2.90 18.49
C GLU A 183 11.55 -3.88 17.41
#